data_AF-A0A8B7E2U7-F1
#
_entry.id   AF-A0A8B7E2U7-F1
#
_cell.length_a   1.000
_cell.length_b   1.000
_cell.length_c   1.000
_cell.angle_alpha   90.00
_cell.angle_beta   90.00
_cell.angle_gamma   90.00
#
_symmetry.space_group_name_H-M   'P 1'
#
loop_
_entity.id
_entity.type
_entity.pdbx_description
1 polymer ?
#
loop_
_entity_poly.entity_id
_entity_poly.type
_entity_poly.pdbx_seq_one_letter_code
_entity_poly.pdbx_strand_id
1 'polypeptide(L)'
;MNEHNIKDEENNLINRHLNYDFFQASTVLPVHLLSYIFLVLHRKGLSREKLKCALEEILEELKSMDVFLGFSGDIESVTAHGVEVLCNQSLLLVNDGIVLPQINDSMKACHLFSYSLKIFQTMMPKAILACSLISTIGGEIKLRQGYGEPFTFKTQTVIENAEFLAELFSYMFDYHCPFSIFSSTIMDTFDKFVAMDIITSQQQHFEDQTHKKLSQSVNAEFIDDEEEVFGGADADNSQLFE
;
A
#
# COMPACT_ATOMS: atom_id res chain seq x y z
N MET A 1 12.80 -26.65 27.46
CA MET A 1 12.05 -25.60 26.74
C MET A 1 10.95 -25.13 27.66
N ASN A 2 11.01 -23.88 28.10
CA ASN A 2 10.19 -23.33 29.18
C ASN A 2 8.74 -23.14 28.73
N GLU A 3 7.77 -23.57 29.56
CA GLU A 3 6.33 -23.33 29.38
C GLU A 3 5.98 -21.84 29.16
N HIS A 4 6.83 -20.92 29.62
CA HIS A 4 6.68 -19.49 29.38
C HIS A 4 6.86 -19.13 27.89
N ASN A 5 7.84 -19.74 27.23
CA ASN A 5 8.14 -19.50 25.81
C ASN A 5 7.02 -20.05 24.91
N ILE A 6 6.40 -21.16 25.31
CA ILE A 6 5.26 -21.77 24.59
C ILE A 6 4.02 -20.89 24.71
N LYS A 7 3.73 -20.35 25.90
CA LYS A 7 2.61 -19.42 26.12
C LYS A 7 2.80 -18.10 25.36
N ASP A 8 4.01 -17.60 25.27
CA ASP A 8 4.32 -16.39 24.50
C ASP A 8 4.15 -16.63 22.99
N GLU A 9 4.53 -17.82 22.50
CA GLU A 9 4.38 -18.22 21.10
C GLU A 9 2.89 -18.44 20.72
N GLU A 10 2.10 -19.08 21.58
CA GLU A 10 0.65 -19.22 21.42
C GLU A 10 -0.07 -17.86 21.45
N ASN A 11 0.28 -16.97 22.38
CA ASN A 11 -0.29 -15.62 22.45
C ASN A 11 0.05 -14.79 21.20
N ASN A 12 1.25 -14.93 20.66
CA ASN A 12 1.65 -14.26 19.42
C ASN A 12 0.85 -14.78 18.21
N LEU A 13 0.60 -16.09 18.14
CA LEU A 13 -0.23 -16.68 17.09
C LEU A 13 -1.69 -16.21 17.19
N ILE A 14 -2.27 -16.19 18.40
CA ILE A 14 -3.62 -15.70 18.65
C ILE A 14 -3.73 -14.22 18.27
N ASN A 15 -2.80 -13.37 18.71
CA ASN A 15 -2.78 -11.96 18.33
C ASN A 15 -2.64 -11.77 16.83
N ARG A 16 -1.82 -12.59 16.15
CA ARG A 16 -1.68 -12.54 14.70
C ARG A 16 -3.00 -12.89 14.00
N HIS A 17 -3.70 -13.92 14.45
CA HIS A 17 -5.00 -14.32 13.90
C HIS A 17 -6.11 -13.30 14.20
N LEU A 18 -6.18 -12.78 15.43
CA LEU A 18 -7.13 -11.73 15.78
C LEU A 18 -6.89 -10.45 14.99
N ASN A 19 -5.64 -10.05 14.81
CA ASN A 19 -5.32 -8.89 13.98
C ASN A 19 -5.59 -9.15 12.50
N TYR A 20 -5.39 -10.38 12.02
CA TYR A 20 -5.76 -10.79 10.66
C TYR A 20 -7.27 -10.70 10.46
N ASP A 21 -8.06 -11.27 11.36
CA ASP A 21 -9.53 -11.22 11.31
C ASP A 21 -10.05 -9.78 11.44
N PHE A 22 -9.44 -8.98 12.31
CA PHE A 22 -9.79 -7.56 12.49
C PHE A 22 -9.48 -6.73 11.25
N PHE A 23 -8.38 -7.06 10.56
CA PHE A 23 -7.98 -6.39 9.32
C PHE A 23 -8.79 -6.86 8.12
N GLN A 24 -9.24 -8.11 8.10
CA GLN A 24 -10.07 -8.68 7.02
C GLN A 24 -11.55 -8.37 7.16
N ALA A 25 -12.03 -8.05 8.36
CA ALA A 25 -13.43 -7.77 8.62
C ALA A 25 -13.64 -6.30 9.02
N SER A 26 -13.79 -5.40 8.05
CA SER A 26 -14.14 -4.01 8.34
C SER A 26 -15.64 -3.80 8.25
N THR A 27 -16.33 -3.78 9.40
CA THR A 27 -17.74 -3.40 9.44
C THR A 27 -17.88 -1.92 9.13
N VAL A 28 -18.43 -1.60 7.95
CA VAL A 28 -18.64 -0.23 7.50
C VAL A 28 -20.11 0.12 7.60
N LEU A 29 -20.40 1.20 8.33
CA LEU A 29 -21.74 1.77 8.50
C LEU A 29 -21.92 2.99 7.60
N PRO A 30 -23.18 3.38 7.27
CA PRO A 30 -23.44 4.56 6.43
C PRO A 30 -22.83 5.83 7.01
N VAL A 31 -22.84 5.96 8.35
CA VAL A 31 -22.26 7.11 9.05
C VAL A 31 -20.74 7.23 8.85
N HIS A 32 -20.02 6.11 8.68
CA HIS A 32 -18.58 6.13 8.41
C HIS A 32 -18.30 6.74 7.03
N LEU A 33 -19.06 6.29 6.02
CA LEU A 33 -18.94 6.77 4.64
C LEU A 33 -19.33 8.24 4.51
N LEU A 34 -20.48 8.63 5.06
CA LEU A 34 -20.94 10.01 5.01
C LEU A 34 -19.98 10.94 5.74
N SER A 35 -19.44 10.54 6.89
CA SER A 35 -18.44 11.34 7.61
C SER A 35 -17.17 11.52 6.80
N TYR A 36 -16.69 10.46 6.12
CA TYR A 36 -15.56 10.55 5.20
C TYR A 36 -15.86 11.50 4.02
N ILE A 37 -17.02 11.35 3.37
CA ILE A 37 -17.46 12.22 2.25
C ILE A 37 -17.42 13.68 2.68
N PHE A 38 -18.01 14.01 3.83
CA PHE A 38 -18.10 15.39 4.28
C PHE A 38 -16.76 15.96 4.78
N LEU A 39 -15.86 15.14 5.32
CA LEU A 39 -14.57 15.64 5.81
C LEU A 39 -13.50 15.71 4.72
N VAL A 40 -13.53 14.80 3.75
CA VAL A 40 -12.45 14.65 2.78
C VAL A 40 -12.84 15.27 1.44
N LEU A 41 -14.02 14.93 0.92
CA LEU A 41 -14.41 15.27 -0.45
C LEU A 41 -15.24 16.56 -0.52
N HIS A 42 -16.18 16.72 0.40
CA HIS A 42 -17.24 17.73 0.30
C HIS A 42 -17.49 18.49 1.60
N ARG A 43 -16.47 19.19 2.10
CA ARG A 43 -16.51 20.02 3.33
C ARG A 43 -17.57 21.11 3.33
N LYS A 44 -18.00 21.58 2.16
CA LYS A 44 -19.03 22.61 2.01
C LYS A 44 -20.45 22.04 1.94
N GLY A 45 -20.60 20.72 2.04
CA GLY A 45 -21.87 20.03 1.88
C GLY A 45 -22.27 19.76 0.43
N LEU A 46 -23.38 19.04 0.27
CA LEU A 46 -23.88 18.51 -1.00
C LEU A 46 -25.41 18.50 -1.03
N SER A 47 -25.99 18.57 -2.23
CA SER A 47 -27.40 18.20 -2.41
C SER A 47 -27.58 16.70 -2.16
N ARG A 48 -28.78 16.29 -1.76
CA ARG A 48 -29.10 14.86 -1.52
C ARG A 48 -28.80 13.96 -2.72
N GLU A 49 -29.08 14.42 -3.94
CA GLU A 49 -28.80 13.65 -5.17
C GLU A 49 -27.30 13.41 -5.35
N LYS A 50 -26.48 14.48 -5.23
CA LYS A 50 -25.02 14.35 -5.36
C LYS A 50 -24.42 13.51 -4.23
N LEU A 51 -25.02 13.56 -3.05
CA LEU A 51 -24.60 12.74 -1.92
C LEU A 51 -24.81 11.25 -2.18
N LYS A 52 -25.92 10.87 -2.83
CA LYS A 52 -26.17 9.47 -3.25
C LYS A 52 -25.07 9.01 -4.22
N CYS A 53 -24.77 9.80 -5.25
CA CYS A 53 -23.71 9.47 -6.22
C CYS A 53 -22.34 9.32 -5.55
N ALA A 54 -21.94 10.28 -4.70
CA ALA A 54 -20.67 10.19 -3.97
C ALA A 54 -20.61 8.96 -3.03
N LEU A 55 -21.75 8.58 -2.45
CA LEU A 55 -21.84 7.38 -1.62
C LEU A 55 -21.71 6.10 -2.46
N GLU A 56 -22.32 6.03 -3.63
CA GLU A 56 -22.20 4.91 -4.57
C GLU A 56 -20.75 4.71 -5.02
N GLU A 57 -20.07 5.78 -5.43
CA GLU A 57 -18.68 5.73 -5.90
C GLU A 57 -17.74 5.12 -4.85
N ILE A 58 -17.81 5.62 -3.61
CA ILE A 58 -16.97 5.09 -2.52
C ILE A 58 -17.38 3.68 -2.13
N LEU A 59 -18.68 3.38 -2.16
CA LEU A 59 -19.18 2.05 -1.84
C LEU A 59 -18.72 1.02 -2.87
N GLU A 60 -18.68 1.37 -4.16
CA GLU A 60 -18.12 0.52 -5.22
C GLU A 60 -16.62 0.31 -5.02
N GLU A 61 -15.87 1.38 -4.70
CA GLU A 61 -14.45 1.27 -4.40
C GLU A 61 -14.20 0.34 -3.20
N LEU A 62 -14.98 0.46 -2.13
CA LEU A 62 -14.84 -0.39 -0.95
C LEU A 62 -15.27 -1.83 -1.23
N LYS A 63 -16.33 -2.06 -2.00
CA LYS A 63 -16.74 -3.41 -2.43
C LYS A 63 -15.70 -4.09 -3.30
N SER A 64 -14.89 -3.32 -4.04
CA SER A 64 -13.74 -3.86 -4.78
C SER A 64 -12.60 -4.29 -3.86
N MET A 65 -12.64 -3.92 -2.57
CA MET A 65 -11.73 -4.41 -1.56
C MET A 65 -12.39 -5.65 -0.93
N ASP A 66 -11.70 -6.79 -0.91
CA ASP A 66 -12.16 -8.07 -0.34
C ASP A 66 -12.43 -8.03 1.19
N VAL A 67 -12.51 -6.83 1.78
CA VAL A 67 -12.51 -6.52 3.22
C VAL A 67 -13.84 -5.84 3.66
N PHE A 68 -14.71 -5.50 2.70
CA PHE A 68 -15.96 -4.78 2.98
C PHE A 68 -17.05 -5.69 3.56
N LEU A 69 -17.33 -5.56 4.86
CA LEU A 69 -18.51 -6.12 5.52
C LEU A 69 -19.49 -4.98 5.81
N GLY A 70 -20.33 -4.67 4.83
CA GLY A 70 -21.20 -3.51 4.87
C GLY A 70 -22.63 -3.74 5.33
N PHE A 71 -23.43 -2.70 5.11
CA PHE A 71 -24.88 -2.71 5.22
C PHE A 71 -25.54 -3.15 3.90
N SER A 72 -26.77 -3.66 4.00
CA SER A 72 -27.65 -3.96 2.87
C SER A 72 -28.74 -2.90 2.74
N GLY A 73 -29.17 -2.60 1.53
CA GLY A 73 -30.26 -1.67 1.25
C GLY A 73 -30.04 -0.91 -0.05
N ASP A 74 -31.09 -0.26 -0.54
CA ASP A 74 -30.95 0.70 -1.62
C ASP A 74 -30.20 1.94 -1.15
N ILE A 75 -29.48 2.59 -2.08
CA ILE A 75 -28.65 3.75 -1.74
C ILE A 75 -29.44 4.89 -1.12
N GLU A 76 -30.72 5.03 -1.48
CA GLU A 76 -31.56 6.13 -1.03
C GLU A 76 -31.92 5.96 0.46
N SER A 77 -32.38 4.78 0.84
CA SER A 77 -32.65 4.41 2.22
C SER A 77 -31.40 4.48 3.09
N VAL A 78 -30.26 3.97 2.58
CA VAL A 78 -28.97 4.03 3.27
C VAL A 78 -28.53 5.48 3.50
N THR A 79 -28.59 6.31 2.46
CA THR A 79 -28.21 7.72 2.54
C THR A 79 -29.11 8.47 3.52
N ALA A 80 -30.43 8.26 3.42
CA ALA A 80 -31.40 8.89 4.30
C ALA A 80 -31.16 8.50 5.77
N HIS A 81 -30.97 7.21 6.05
CA HIS A 81 -30.68 6.72 7.39
C HIS A 81 -29.37 7.28 7.95
N GLY A 82 -28.29 7.26 7.16
CA GLY A 82 -27.01 7.80 7.60
C GLY A 82 -27.08 9.31 7.90
N VAL A 83 -27.79 10.07 7.06
CA VAL A 83 -28.01 11.51 7.28
C VAL A 83 -28.85 11.72 8.54
N GLU A 84 -29.92 10.95 8.74
CA GLU A 84 -30.77 11.03 9.93
C GLU A 84 -29.96 10.81 11.21
N VAL A 85 -29.14 9.76 11.27
CA VAL A 85 -28.30 9.45 12.43
C VAL A 85 -27.34 10.59 12.73
N LEU A 86 -26.65 11.12 11.71
CA LEU A 86 -25.69 12.22 11.91
C LEU A 86 -26.40 13.56 12.23
N CYS A 87 -27.60 13.80 11.73
CA CYS A 87 -28.44 14.93 12.12
C CYS A 87 -28.90 14.83 13.58
N ASN A 88 -29.32 13.65 14.03
CA ASN A 88 -29.72 13.41 15.43
C ASN A 88 -28.56 13.68 16.41
N GLN A 89 -27.32 13.48 15.96
CA GLN A 89 -26.11 13.83 16.71
C GLN A 89 -25.67 15.29 16.53
N SER A 90 -26.46 16.10 15.83
CA SER A 90 -26.15 17.50 15.50
C SER A 90 -24.84 17.70 14.70
N LEU A 91 -24.39 16.67 13.98
CA LEU A 91 -23.18 16.69 13.15
C LEU A 91 -23.43 17.20 11.73
N LEU A 92 -24.68 17.05 11.25
CA LEU A 92 -25.13 17.58 9.96
C LEU A 92 -26.32 18.53 10.16
N LEU A 93 -26.44 19.51 9.26
CA LEU A 93 -27.59 20.39 9.11
C LEU A 93 -28.16 20.22 7.72
N VAL A 94 -29.48 20.03 7.60
CA VAL A 94 -30.16 20.00 6.30
C VAL A 94 -30.86 21.33 6.09
N ASN A 95 -30.48 22.06 5.05
CA ASN A 95 -31.09 23.33 4.68
C ASN A 95 -31.43 23.32 3.19
N ASP A 96 -32.69 23.57 2.84
CA ASP A 96 -33.18 23.62 1.44
C ASP A 96 -32.71 22.46 0.55
N GLY A 97 -32.68 21.24 1.09
CA GLY A 97 -32.26 20.03 0.36
C GLY A 97 -30.74 19.85 0.25
N ILE A 98 -29.95 20.76 0.80
CA ILE A 98 -28.49 20.67 0.94
C ILE A 98 -28.16 20.13 2.33
N VAL A 99 -27.30 19.12 2.39
CA VAL A 99 -26.77 18.53 3.61
C VAL A 99 -25.40 19.14 3.89
N LEU A 100 -25.28 19.84 5.02
CA LEU A 100 -24.12 20.63 5.41
C LEU A 100 -23.46 20.03 6.66
N PRO A 101 -22.16 19.71 6.63
CA PRO A 101 -21.48 19.22 7.82
C PRO A 101 -21.12 20.36 8.78
N GLN A 102 -21.24 20.11 10.07
CA GLN A 102 -21.02 21.10 11.13
C GLN A 102 -19.54 21.18 11.55
N ILE A 103 -18.63 21.30 10.57
CA ILE A 103 -17.17 21.25 10.81
C ILE A 103 -16.57 22.52 11.42
N ASN A 104 -17.33 23.61 11.51
CA ASN A 104 -16.87 24.85 12.15
C ASN A 104 -16.77 24.73 13.67
N ASP A 105 -17.47 23.75 14.24
CA ASP A 105 -17.36 23.37 15.64
C ASP A 105 -16.30 22.25 15.75
N SER A 106 -15.24 22.50 16.52
CA SER A 106 -14.12 21.58 16.65
C SER A 106 -14.54 20.23 17.24
N MET A 107 -15.49 20.19 18.17
CA MET A 107 -15.96 18.93 18.76
C MET A 107 -16.73 18.09 17.74
N LYS A 108 -17.57 18.74 16.92
CA LYS A 108 -18.32 18.07 15.86
C LYS A 108 -17.41 17.58 14.73
N ALA A 109 -16.39 18.39 14.38
CA ALA A 109 -15.36 17.98 13.43
C ALA A 109 -14.60 16.75 13.93
N CYS A 110 -14.22 16.71 15.21
CA CYS A 110 -13.58 15.54 15.82
C CYS A 110 -14.48 14.30 15.80
N HIS A 111 -15.78 14.43 16.10
CA HIS A 111 -16.72 13.30 16.02
C HIS A 111 -16.87 12.75 14.60
N LEU A 112 -17.03 13.64 13.60
CA LEU A 112 -17.03 13.21 12.20
C LEU A 112 -15.70 12.53 11.85
N PHE A 113 -14.58 13.04 12.37
CA PHE A 113 -13.27 12.47 12.12
C PHE A 113 -13.19 11.04 12.65
N SER A 114 -13.61 10.83 13.91
CA SER A 114 -13.68 9.49 14.51
C SER A 114 -14.49 8.50 13.68
N TYR A 115 -15.61 8.91 13.08
CA TYR A 115 -16.37 8.03 12.16
C TYR A 115 -15.63 7.77 10.84
N SER A 116 -14.99 8.80 10.27
CA SER A 116 -14.25 8.66 9.02
C SER A 116 -12.97 7.83 9.15
N LEU A 117 -12.37 7.75 10.35
CA LEU A 117 -11.18 6.93 10.62
C LEU A 117 -11.37 5.49 10.15
N LYS A 118 -12.58 4.93 10.27
CA LYS A 118 -12.85 3.55 9.80
C LYS A 118 -12.63 3.40 8.29
N ILE A 119 -13.02 4.41 7.51
CA ILE A 119 -12.80 4.41 6.05
C ILE A 119 -11.31 4.63 5.75
N PHE A 120 -10.67 5.58 6.44
CA PHE A 120 -9.22 5.80 6.31
C PHE A 120 -8.42 4.54 6.57
N GLN A 121 -8.67 3.84 7.69
CA GLN A 121 -7.98 2.61 8.05
C GLN A 121 -8.21 1.50 7.02
N THR A 122 -9.39 1.43 6.41
CA THR A 122 -9.71 0.45 5.37
C THR A 122 -8.94 0.75 4.06
N MET A 123 -8.77 2.02 3.71
CA MET A 123 -8.05 2.44 2.49
C MET A 123 -6.52 2.56 2.69
N MET A 124 -6.06 2.68 3.94
CA MET A 124 -4.67 2.91 4.31
C MET A 124 -3.67 1.93 3.68
N PRO A 125 -3.95 0.61 3.59
CA PRO A 125 -2.99 -0.34 3.02
C PRO A 125 -2.67 -0.06 1.56
N LYS A 126 -3.71 0.22 0.75
CA LYS A 126 -3.54 0.59 -0.67
C LYS A 126 -2.80 1.91 -0.80
N ALA A 127 -3.12 2.89 0.05
CA ALA A 127 -2.46 4.19 0.06
C ALA A 127 -0.97 4.08 0.42
N ILE A 128 -0.63 3.35 1.48
CA ILE A 128 0.76 3.09 1.88
C ILE A 128 1.52 2.40 0.75
N LEU A 129 0.98 1.33 0.16
CA LEU A 129 1.63 0.63 -0.94
C LEU A 129 1.88 1.56 -2.14
N ALA A 130 0.88 2.36 -2.53
CA ALA A 130 1.01 3.32 -3.62
C ALA A 130 2.08 4.36 -3.32
N CYS A 131 2.07 4.95 -2.11
CA CYS A 131 3.07 5.93 -1.68
C CYS A 131 4.48 5.33 -1.64
N SER A 132 4.64 4.10 -1.12
CA SER A 132 5.93 3.41 -1.08
C SER A 132 6.48 3.17 -2.48
N LEU A 133 5.64 2.70 -3.40
CA LEU A 133 6.04 2.46 -4.78
C LEU A 133 6.45 3.76 -5.49
N ILE A 134 5.63 4.82 -5.37
CA ILE A 134 5.91 6.14 -5.95
C ILE A 134 7.23 6.69 -5.40
N SER A 135 7.44 6.57 -4.08
CA SER A 135 8.66 7.02 -3.42
C SER A 135 9.89 6.28 -3.95
N THR A 136 9.82 4.95 -4.07
CA THR A 136 10.92 4.13 -4.60
C THR A 136 11.24 4.47 -6.05
N ILE A 137 10.23 4.83 -6.86
CA ILE A 137 10.42 5.23 -8.26
C ILE A 137 11.08 6.61 -8.40
N GLY A 138 11.10 7.41 -7.33
CA GLY A 138 11.61 8.78 -7.34
C GLY A 138 10.54 9.83 -7.64
N GLY A 139 9.28 9.53 -7.31
CA GLY A 139 8.16 10.47 -7.31
C GLY A 139 7.26 10.44 -8.54
N GLU A 140 6.12 11.14 -8.45
CA GLU A 140 5.10 11.20 -9.52
C GLU A 140 5.63 11.68 -10.87
N ILE A 141 6.65 12.54 -10.86
CA ILE A 141 7.21 13.14 -12.06
C ILE A 141 7.77 12.06 -12.99
N LYS A 142 8.41 11.02 -12.43
CA LYS A 142 8.96 9.91 -13.22
C LYS A 142 7.89 8.95 -13.74
N LEU A 143 6.78 8.79 -13.01
CA LEU A 143 5.63 7.98 -13.44
C LEU A 143 4.84 8.63 -14.58
N ARG A 144 4.70 9.96 -14.58
CA ARG A 144 3.93 10.69 -15.60
C ARG A 144 4.68 10.90 -16.91
N GLN A 145 6.01 10.76 -16.90
CA GLN A 145 6.80 10.81 -18.12
C GLN A 145 6.69 9.46 -18.82
N GLY A 146 5.67 9.31 -19.68
CA GLY A 146 5.45 8.13 -20.54
C GLY A 146 6.54 7.87 -21.60
N TYR A 147 7.75 8.39 -21.38
CA TYR A 147 8.95 8.30 -22.23
C TYR A 147 10.23 8.17 -21.38
N GLY A 148 10.16 7.56 -20.21
CA GLY A 148 11.33 7.28 -19.35
C GLY A 148 11.96 5.92 -19.63
N GLU A 149 13.27 5.80 -19.39
CA GLU A 149 13.97 4.51 -19.35
C GLU A 149 13.29 3.53 -18.37
N PRO A 150 13.32 2.22 -18.66
CA PRO A 150 12.74 1.21 -17.78
C PRO A 150 13.33 1.34 -16.37
N PHE A 151 12.47 1.61 -15.39
CA PHE A 151 12.89 1.76 -14.02
C PHE A 151 12.93 0.40 -13.32
N THR A 152 14.06 0.09 -12.68
CA THR A 152 14.23 -1.13 -11.89
C THR A 152 14.24 -0.76 -10.41
N PHE A 153 13.44 -1.46 -9.61
CA PHE A 153 13.46 -1.33 -8.15
C PHE A 153 13.59 -2.68 -7.48
N LYS A 154 14.07 -2.64 -6.23
CA LYS A 154 14.09 -3.80 -5.36
C LYS A 154 12.78 -3.85 -4.59
N THR A 155 12.09 -4.99 -4.64
CA THR A 155 10.91 -5.30 -3.82
C THR A 155 11.13 -4.98 -2.35
N GLN A 156 12.31 -5.33 -1.83
CA GLN A 156 12.70 -5.08 -0.44
C GLN A 156 12.63 -3.59 -0.05
N THR A 157 13.03 -2.68 -0.95
CA THR A 157 12.98 -1.24 -0.68
C THR A 157 11.54 -0.72 -0.62
N VAL A 158 10.62 -1.29 -1.39
CA VAL A 158 9.20 -0.94 -1.31
C VAL A 158 8.59 -1.41 0.00
N ILE A 159 8.97 -2.61 0.46
CA ILE A 159 8.55 -3.17 1.75
C ILE A 159 9.06 -2.30 2.90
N GLU A 160 10.34 -1.95 2.93
CA GLU A 160 10.94 -1.08 3.96
C GLU A 160 10.25 0.29 4.02
N ASN A 161 10.00 0.90 2.86
CA ASN A 161 9.26 2.17 2.79
C ASN A 161 7.83 2.03 3.32
N ALA A 162 7.17 0.92 3.04
CA ALA A 162 5.80 0.67 3.49
C ALA A 162 5.72 0.41 4.99
N GLU A 163 6.67 -0.34 5.55
CA GLU A 163 6.79 -0.56 6.99
C GLU A 163 7.01 0.77 7.72
N PHE A 164 7.90 1.63 7.21
CA PHE A 164 8.12 2.96 7.77
C PHE A 164 6.86 3.84 7.74
N LEU A 165 6.15 3.87 6.61
CA LEU A 165 4.90 4.63 6.50
C LEU A 165 3.81 4.05 7.42
N ALA A 166 3.68 2.74 7.52
CA ALA A 166 2.73 2.08 8.40
C ALA A 166 3.02 2.41 9.88
N GLU A 167 4.29 2.40 10.29
CA GLU A 167 4.71 2.83 11.62
C GLU A 167 4.33 4.30 11.87
N LEU A 168 4.65 5.19 10.92
CA LEU A 168 4.29 6.60 11.02
C LEU A 168 2.77 6.82 11.18
N PHE A 169 1.96 6.11 10.39
CA PHE A 169 0.50 6.20 10.47
C PHE A 169 -0.06 5.61 11.77
N SER A 170 0.62 4.64 12.38
CA SER A 170 0.21 4.10 13.69
C SER A 170 0.20 5.18 14.77
N TYR A 171 1.18 6.10 14.75
CA TYR A 171 1.25 7.22 15.70
C TYR A 171 0.21 8.32 15.43
N MET A 172 -0.27 8.47 14.19
CA MET A 172 -1.16 9.56 13.79
C MET A 172 -2.65 9.19 13.79
N PHE A 173 -2.98 7.94 13.46
CA PHE A 173 -4.37 7.52 13.19
C PHE A 173 -4.81 6.28 13.99
N ASP A 174 -4.06 5.91 15.02
CA ASP A 174 -4.30 4.68 15.81
C ASP A 174 -4.43 3.46 14.88
N TYR A 175 -3.62 3.46 13.82
CA TYR A 175 -3.63 2.44 12.79
C TYR A 175 -2.77 1.26 13.24
N HIS A 176 -3.40 0.11 13.43
CA HIS A 176 -2.71 -1.12 13.77
C HIS A 176 -2.89 -2.15 12.66
N CYS A 177 -1.82 -2.43 11.93
CA CYS A 177 -1.76 -3.50 10.94
C CYS A 177 -0.48 -4.32 11.19
N PRO A 178 -0.57 -5.65 11.32
CA PRO A 178 0.60 -6.51 11.39
C PRO A 178 1.44 -6.36 10.12
N PHE A 179 2.73 -6.04 10.27
CA PHE A 179 3.66 -5.89 9.14
C PHE A 179 3.73 -7.13 8.25
N SER A 180 3.53 -8.33 8.82
CA SER A 180 3.50 -9.59 8.08
C SER A 180 2.35 -9.66 7.06
N ILE A 181 1.20 -9.05 7.37
CA ILE A 181 0.07 -8.92 6.44
C ILE A 181 0.40 -7.88 5.36
N PHE A 182 1.17 -6.86 5.73
CA PHE A 182 1.61 -5.83 4.80
C PHE A 182 2.55 -6.42 3.73
N SER A 183 3.57 -7.18 4.14
CA SER A 183 4.49 -7.83 3.21
C SER A 183 3.76 -8.79 2.27
N SER A 184 2.83 -9.62 2.77
CA SER A 184 2.06 -10.52 1.90
C SER A 184 1.18 -9.74 0.92
N THR A 185 0.50 -8.68 1.39
CA THR A 185 -0.37 -7.85 0.53
C THR A 185 0.43 -7.13 -0.56
N ILE A 186 1.63 -6.65 -0.25
CA ILE A 186 2.54 -6.06 -1.26
C ILE A 186 2.90 -7.11 -2.31
N MET A 187 3.30 -8.32 -1.90
CA MET A 187 3.71 -9.38 -2.82
C MET A 187 2.54 -9.82 -3.71
N ASP A 188 1.36 -10.05 -3.13
CA ASP A 188 0.14 -10.36 -3.88
C ASP A 188 -0.20 -9.27 -4.91
N THR A 189 0.06 -8.00 -4.57
CA THR A 189 -0.17 -6.89 -5.50
C THR A 189 0.88 -6.84 -6.60
N PHE A 190 2.13 -7.14 -6.31
CA PHE A 190 3.17 -7.27 -7.34
C PHE A 190 2.90 -8.44 -8.28
N ASP A 191 2.45 -9.58 -7.77
CA ASP A 191 2.04 -10.71 -8.62
C ASP A 191 0.88 -10.32 -9.55
N LYS A 192 -0.10 -9.56 -9.05
CA LYS A 192 -1.16 -8.97 -9.88
C LYS A 192 -0.60 -8.01 -10.93
N PHE A 193 0.34 -7.14 -10.58
CA PHE A 193 0.96 -6.22 -11.53
C PHE A 193 1.79 -6.94 -12.60
N VAL A 194 2.47 -8.03 -12.25
CA VAL A 194 3.14 -8.90 -13.22
C VAL A 194 2.13 -9.57 -14.14
N ALA A 195 1.04 -10.12 -13.60
CA ALA A 195 -0.02 -10.75 -14.38
C ALA A 195 -0.76 -9.77 -15.32
N MET A 196 -0.75 -8.48 -15.00
CA MET A 196 -1.33 -7.41 -15.81
C MET A 196 -0.31 -6.76 -16.77
N ASP A 197 0.91 -7.28 -16.86
CA ASP A 197 2.02 -6.70 -17.64
C ASP A 197 2.37 -5.24 -17.27
N ILE A 198 2.06 -4.81 -16.04
CA ILE A 198 2.39 -3.48 -15.52
C ILE A 198 3.86 -3.42 -15.11
N ILE A 199 4.39 -4.50 -14.52
CA ILE A 199 5.80 -4.64 -14.14
C ILE A 199 6.35 -5.98 -14.62
N THR A 200 7.66 -6.04 -14.87
CA THR A 200 8.34 -7.29 -15.22
C THR A 200 9.21 -7.76 -14.05
N SER A 201 9.04 -9.01 -13.65
CA SER A 201 9.89 -9.61 -12.60
C SER A 201 11.27 -9.97 -13.16
N GLN A 202 12.31 -9.30 -12.66
CA GLN A 202 13.69 -9.72 -12.86
C GLN A 202 14.13 -10.54 -11.65
N GLN A 203 13.80 -11.84 -11.65
CA GLN A 203 14.44 -12.75 -10.71
C GLN A 203 15.92 -12.83 -11.09
N GLN A 204 16.79 -12.34 -10.19
CA GLN A 204 18.22 -12.63 -10.31
C GLN A 204 18.38 -14.15 -10.20
N HIS A 205 18.57 -14.83 -11.33
CA HIS A 205 19.09 -16.19 -11.35
C HIS A 205 20.46 -16.17 -10.66
N PHE A 206 20.46 -16.41 -9.35
CA PHE A 206 21.68 -16.48 -8.55
C PHE A 206 22.54 -17.68 -8.95
N GLU A 207 21.95 -18.68 -9.62
CA GLU A 207 22.63 -19.89 -10.08
C GLU A 207 23.57 -19.62 -11.27
N ASP A 208 23.23 -18.75 -12.21
CA ASP A 208 24.03 -18.59 -13.44
C ASP A 208 25.34 -17.81 -13.24
N GLN A 209 25.39 -16.89 -12.26
CA GLN A 209 26.60 -16.10 -12.02
C GLN A 209 27.65 -16.83 -11.20
N THR A 210 27.26 -17.67 -10.24
CA THR A 210 28.17 -18.55 -9.51
C THR A 210 28.68 -19.66 -10.42
N HIS A 211 27.82 -20.28 -11.24
CA HIS A 211 28.27 -21.26 -12.22
C HIS A 211 29.21 -20.65 -13.26
N LYS A 212 28.95 -19.44 -13.76
CA LYS A 212 29.91 -18.74 -14.66
C LYS A 212 31.23 -18.40 -13.99
N LYS A 213 31.22 -17.88 -12.75
CA LYS A 213 32.47 -17.55 -12.03
C LYS A 213 33.25 -18.80 -11.65
N LEU A 214 32.57 -19.89 -11.27
CA LEU A 214 33.17 -21.17 -10.94
C LEU A 214 33.72 -21.88 -12.19
N SER A 215 33.01 -21.83 -13.32
CA SER A 215 33.54 -22.37 -14.59
C SER A 215 34.69 -21.53 -15.15
N GLN A 216 34.70 -20.21 -14.92
CA GLN A 216 35.85 -19.35 -15.25
C GLN A 216 37.04 -19.57 -14.33
N SER A 217 36.84 -19.84 -13.02
CA SER A 217 37.93 -20.14 -12.10
C SER A 217 38.53 -21.51 -12.33
N VAL A 218 37.69 -22.52 -12.65
CA VAL A 218 38.17 -23.87 -12.97
C VAL A 218 38.96 -23.88 -14.29
N ASN A 219 38.55 -23.10 -15.30
CA ASN A 219 39.32 -23.00 -16.55
C ASN A 219 40.65 -22.24 -16.40
N ALA A 220 40.80 -21.38 -15.38
CA ALA A 220 42.05 -20.64 -15.14
C ALA A 220 43.13 -21.49 -14.45
N GLU A 221 42.74 -22.58 -13.77
CA GLU A 221 43.66 -23.50 -13.08
C GLU A 221 44.19 -24.64 -13.96
N PHE A 222 43.75 -24.73 -15.23
CA PHE A 222 44.21 -25.75 -16.20
C PHE A 222 45.08 -25.20 -17.34
N ILE A 223 45.58 -23.97 -17.24
CA ILE A 223 46.68 -23.52 -18.12
C ILE A 223 47.98 -24.01 -17.47
N ASP A 224 48.27 -25.28 -17.72
CA ASP A 224 49.52 -25.94 -17.35
C ASP A 224 50.72 -25.22 -17.99
N ASP A 225 51.72 -25.01 -17.15
CA ASP A 225 53.07 -24.56 -17.46
C ASP A 225 53.73 -25.49 -18.50
N GLU A 226 53.80 -25.12 -19.78
CA GLU A 226 54.85 -25.63 -20.67
C GLU A 226 55.41 -24.56 -21.63
N GLU A 227 56.75 -24.46 -21.54
CA GLU A 227 57.75 -23.91 -22.48
C GLU A 227 58.21 -22.44 -22.36
N GLU A 228 59.35 -22.27 -21.68
CA GLU A 228 60.37 -21.25 -21.98
C GLU A 228 60.83 -21.34 -23.45
N VAL A 229 61.09 -20.20 -24.13
CA VAL A 229 62.35 -19.86 -24.85
C VAL A 229 62.31 -18.43 -25.42
N PHE A 230 63.28 -17.62 -24.98
CA PHE A 230 63.98 -16.48 -25.59
C PHE A 230 63.42 -15.73 -26.83
N GLY A 231 63.40 -14.39 -26.70
CA GLY A 231 64.02 -13.51 -27.70
C GLY A 231 63.29 -12.21 -28.04
N GLY A 232 63.91 -11.06 -27.70
CA GLY A 232 64.04 -9.93 -28.63
C GLY A 232 63.02 -8.79 -28.58
N ALA A 233 63.48 -7.69 -27.98
CA ALA A 233 63.49 -6.31 -28.51
C ALA A 233 62.20 -5.63 -29.07
N ASP A 234 61.92 -4.51 -28.39
CA ASP A 234 61.54 -3.19 -28.93
C ASP A 234 60.12 -2.88 -29.44
N ALA A 235 59.77 -1.64 -29.11
CA ALA A 235 58.83 -0.70 -29.73
C ALA A 235 57.36 -0.72 -29.26
N ASP A 236 57.10 0.19 -28.31
CA ASP A 236 56.33 1.41 -28.56
C ASP A 236 55.07 1.26 -29.46
N ASN A 237 53.88 1.25 -28.86
CA ASN A 237 52.82 2.10 -29.39
C ASN A 237 51.75 2.51 -28.36
N SER A 238 51.78 3.82 -28.13
CA SER A 238 50.75 4.74 -27.69
C SER A 238 49.26 4.42 -27.99
N GLN A 239 48.39 4.90 -27.07
CA GLN A 239 47.05 5.51 -27.31
C GLN A 239 45.89 4.56 -27.76
N LEU A 240 44.58 4.77 -27.52
CA LEU A 240 43.71 5.69 -26.77
C LEU A 240 42.24 5.28 -27.09
N PHE A 241 41.30 5.72 -26.23
CA PHE A 241 39.83 5.87 -26.44
C PHE A 241 38.99 4.58 -26.65
N GLU A 242 37.76 4.46 -26.16
CA GLU A 242 36.69 5.44 -25.86
C GLU A 242 35.83 4.94 -24.67
#